data_AF-A0A1S9ZSP9-F1
#
_entry.id   AF-A0A1S9ZSP9-F1
#
_cell.length_a   1.000
_cell.length_b   1.000
_cell.length_c   1.000
_cell.angle_alpha   90.00
_cell.angle_beta   90.00
_cell.angle_gamma   90.00
#
_symmetry.space_group_name_H-M   'P 1'
#
loop_
_entity.id
_entity.type
_entity.pdbx_description
1 polymer ?
#
loop_
_entity_poly.entity_id
_entity_poly.type
_entity_poly.pdbx_seq_one_letter_code
_entity_poly.pdbx_strand_id
1 'polypeptide(L)'
;MATFLLKGLTQEHRDFLRNFAQNVLGSKSRTKAILHLINEKMYGTAAIDRIKQERLDEPPPSSKDTKRIQFSVLQADYDNLAKIAQSTDSSIQHYLRCLVRSNLYGKYELLGFEMENLRRSNYELYRLGVNINQIAKALNTGHDVEVKRQLLDDMHKQIEEHTSRVEKILKDNLERY
;
A
#
# COMPACT_ATOMS: atom_id res chain seq x y z
N MET A 1 13.78 -31.67 27.88
CA MET A 1 14.66 -30.59 27.38
C MET A 1 16.07 -30.85 27.87
N ALA A 2 17.08 -30.76 27.00
CA ALA A 2 18.46 -30.87 27.43
C ALA A 2 18.88 -29.56 28.12
N THR A 3 19.47 -29.66 29.32
CA THR A 3 19.94 -28.50 30.08
C THR A 3 21.39 -28.20 29.67
N PHE A 4 21.66 -26.96 29.27
CA PHE A 4 23.00 -26.48 28.95
C PHE A 4 23.52 -25.56 30.07
N LEU A 5 24.69 -25.88 30.62
CA LEU A 5 25.33 -25.06 31.66
C LEU A 5 26.40 -24.15 31.04
N LEU A 6 26.11 -22.85 30.93
CA LEU A 6 27.04 -21.85 30.43
C LEU A 6 27.99 -21.39 31.55
N LYS A 7 29.28 -21.75 31.44
CA LYS A 7 30.35 -21.31 32.36
C LYS A 7 31.12 -20.12 31.76
N GLY A 8 31.79 -19.33 32.60
CA GLY A 8 32.68 -18.24 32.17
C GLY A 8 32.04 -16.86 31.99
N LEU A 9 30.75 -16.70 32.30
CA LEU A 9 30.10 -15.38 32.32
C LEU A 9 30.62 -14.53 33.50
N THR A 10 31.25 -13.40 33.18
CA THR A 10 31.60 -12.33 34.12
C THR A 10 30.35 -11.67 34.70
N GLN A 11 30.52 -10.87 35.74
CA GLN A 11 29.41 -10.13 36.34
C GLN A 11 28.82 -9.11 35.36
N GLU A 12 29.66 -8.41 34.60
CA GLU A 12 29.24 -7.49 33.54
C GLU A 12 28.36 -8.17 32.49
N HIS A 13 28.71 -9.37 32.03
CA HIS A 13 27.86 -10.12 31.09
C HIS A 13 26.48 -10.45 31.68
N ARG A 14 26.42 -10.79 32.97
CA ARG A 14 25.15 -11.11 33.65
C ARG A 14 24.26 -9.88 33.80
N ASP A 15 24.87 -8.73 34.05
CA ASP A 15 24.18 -7.46 34.22
C ASP A 15 23.71 -6.92 32.86
N PHE A 16 24.54 -7.02 31.83
CA PHE A 16 24.15 -6.77 30.44
C PHE A 16 22.93 -7.60 30.04
N LEU A 17 22.96 -8.93 30.23
CA LEU A 17 21.86 -9.82 29.86
C LEU A 17 20.57 -9.50 30.63
N ARG A 18 20.68 -9.11 31.90
CA ARG A 18 19.52 -8.73 32.72
C ARG A 18 18.90 -7.41 32.24
N ASN A 19 19.74 -6.41 31.98
CA ASN A 19 19.30 -5.10 31.50
C ASN A 19 18.71 -5.20 30.10
N PHE A 20 19.36 -5.95 29.21
CA PHE A 20 18.86 -6.24 27.87
C PHE A 20 17.49 -6.93 27.91
N ALA A 21 17.35 -7.98 28.74
CA ALA A 21 16.06 -8.65 28.90
C ALA A 21 14.96 -7.68 29.36
N GLN A 22 15.29 -6.80 30.32
CA GLN A 22 14.30 -5.92 30.94
C GLN A 22 13.87 -4.80 29.99
N ASN A 23 14.82 -4.22 29.26
CA ASN A 23 14.57 -3.08 28.38
C ASN A 23 13.99 -3.51 27.02
N VAL A 24 14.42 -4.66 26.48
CA VAL A 24 14.04 -5.09 25.12
C VAL A 24 12.89 -6.11 25.14
N LEU A 25 12.86 -7.01 26.13
CA LEU A 25 11.92 -8.15 26.16
C LEU A 25 10.89 -8.06 27.30
N GLY A 26 10.90 -6.97 28.08
CA GLY A 26 10.04 -6.76 29.24
C GLY A 26 10.19 -7.83 30.33
N SER A 27 11.34 -8.52 30.40
CA SER A 27 11.57 -9.67 31.28
C SER A 27 12.87 -9.53 32.06
N LYS A 28 12.97 -10.06 33.28
CA LYS A 28 14.26 -10.09 34.01
C LYS A 28 15.06 -11.38 33.77
N SER A 29 14.60 -12.25 32.87
CA SER A 29 15.19 -13.56 32.61
C SER A 29 16.41 -13.47 31.70
N ARG A 30 17.59 -13.79 32.26
CA ARG A 30 18.85 -13.86 31.51
C ARG A 30 18.83 -14.96 30.45
N THR A 31 18.22 -16.11 30.77
CA THR A 31 18.06 -17.21 29.80
C THR A 31 17.24 -16.79 28.59
N LYS A 32 16.17 -15.99 28.82
CA LYS A 32 15.36 -15.44 27.73
C LYS A 32 16.17 -14.49 26.84
N ALA A 33 17.02 -13.65 27.43
CA ALA A 33 17.94 -12.80 26.66
C ALA A 33 18.97 -13.59 25.86
N ILE A 34 19.58 -14.64 26.46
CA ILE A 34 20.55 -15.49 25.76
C ILE A 34 19.90 -16.17 24.55
N LEU A 35 18.73 -16.77 24.73
CA LEU A 35 18.01 -17.42 23.63
C LEU A 35 17.63 -16.41 22.54
N HIS A 36 17.21 -15.20 22.92
CA HIS A 36 16.92 -14.14 21.96
C HIS A 36 18.15 -13.74 21.16
N LEU A 37 19.29 -13.48 21.80
CA LEU A 37 20.53 -13.12 21.12
C LEU A 37 21.09 -14.25 20.25
N ILE A 38 20.95 -15.51 20.68
CA ILE A 38 21.32 -16.68 19.88
C ILE A 38 20.43 -16.74 18.64
N ASN A 39 19.11 -16.63 18.81
CA ASN A 39 18.18 -16.61 17.69
C ASN A 39 18.45 -15.41 16.77
N GLU A 40 18.73 -14.23 17.32
CA GLU A 40 19.13 -13.06 16.55
C GLU A 40 20.45 -13.30 15.82
N LYS A 41 21.43 -14.03 16.35
CA LYS A 41 22.67 -14.33 15.61
C LYS A 41 22.53 -15.48 14.62
N MET A 42 21.68 -16.46 14.91
CA MET A 42 21.36 -17.59 14.03
C MET A 42 20.50 -17.15 12.84
N TYR A 43 19.57 -16.22 13.08
CA TYR A 43 18.57 -15.78 12.10
C TYR A 43 18.72 -14.30 11.70
N GLY A 44 19.64 -13.54 12.27
CA GLY A 44 19.76 -12.07 12.11
C GLY A 44 20.31 -11.58 10.79
N THR A 45 20.42 -12.46 9.80
CA THR A 45 20.47 -12.05 8.39
C THR A 45 19.24 -12.56 7.62
N ALA A 46 18.52 -13.56 8.12
CA ALA A 46 17.38 -14.16 7.43
C ALA A 46 16.01 -13.66 7.94
N ALA A 47 15.88 -13.15 9.17
CA ALA A 47 14.59 -12.71 9.72
C ALA A 47 14.21 -11.31 9.25
N ILE A 48 15.19 -10.42 9.06
CA ILE A 48 14.97 -9.09 8.48
C ILE A 48 14.80 -9.20 6.96
N ASP A 49 15.55 -10.10 6.31
CA ASP A 49 15.42 -10.36 4.86
C ASP A 49 14.22 -11.26 4.48
N ARG A 50 13.58 -11.99 5.41
CA ARG A 50 12.28 -12.66 5.15
C ARG A 50 11.08 -11.71 5.23
N ILE A 51 11.26 -10.50 5.76
CA ILE A 51 10.28 -9.41 5.63
C ILE A 51 10.51 -8.63 4.32
N LYS A 52 11.60 -8.91 3.56
CA LYS A 52 11.53 -8.71 2.11
C LYS A 52 10.61 -9.77 1.56
N GLN A 53 9.34 -9.39 1.45
CA GLN A 53 8.24 -10.12 0.86
C GLN A 53 8.74 -11.04 -0.28
N GLU A 54 8.64 -12.36 -0.11
CA GLU A 54 8.14 -13.15 -1.23
C GLU A 54 6.78 -12.51 -1.54
N ARG A 55 6.74 -11.69 -2.59
CA ARG A 55 5.48 -11.10 -3.06
C ARG A 55 4.57 -12.28 -3.35
N LEU A 56 3.53 -12.45 -2.54
CA LEU A 56 2.56 -13.51 -2.78
C LEU A 56 1.85 -13.18 -4.09
N ASP A 57 1.48 -14.21 -4.84
CA ASP A 57 0.62 -14.01 -5.99
C ASP A 57 -0.75 -13.52 -5.53
N GLU A 58 -1.24 -12.49 -6.22
CA GLU A 58 -2.57 -11.95 -5.97
C GLU A 58 -3.61 -13.05 -6.25
N PRO A 59 -4.62 -13.23 -5.37
CA PRO A 59 -5.71 -14.13 -5.66
C PRO A 59 -6.42 -13.69 -6.94
N PRO A 60 -6.92 -14.62 -7.77
CA PRO A 60 -7.61 -14.27 -9.00
C PRO A 60 -8.84 -13.40 -8.69
N PRO A 61 -9.20 -12.43 -9.55
CA PRO A 61 -10.33 -11.53 -9.34
C PRO A 61 -11.69 -12.27 -9.28
N SER A 62 -11.73 -13.53 -9.73
CA SER A 62 -12.89 -14.41 -9.60
C SER A 62 -13.09 -14.99 -8.20
N SER A 63 -12.12 -14.87 -7.30
CA SER A 63 -12.20 -15.38 -5.92
C SER A 63 -13.24 -14.59 -5.11
N LYS A 64 -14.27 -15.27 -4.62
CA LYS A 64 -15.36 -14.66 -3.84
C LYS A 64 -15.37 -15.07 -2.35
N ASP A 65 -14.53 -16.02 -1.96
CA ASP A 65 -14.51 -16.52 -0.60
C ASP A 65 -13.83 -15.51 0.33
N THR A 66 -14.53 -15.08 1.37
CA THR A 66 -14.04 -14.10 2.34
C THR A 66 -14.00 -14.69 3.74
N LYS A 67 -13.04 -14.24 4.55
CA LYS A 67 -12.95 -14.56 5.98
C LYS A 67 -12.92 -13.25 6.78
N ARG A 68 -13.65 -13.22 7.89
CA ARG A 68 -13.71 -12.05 8.78
C ARG A 68 -12.57 -12.10 9.78
N ILE A 69 -11.80 -11.03 9.87
CA ILE A 69 -10.78 -10.81 10.90
C ILE A 69 -11.38 -9.84 11.93
N GLN A 70 -11.28 -10.17 13.23
CA GLN A 70 -11.73 -9.31 14.33
C GLN A 70 -10.59 -9.16 15.34
N PHE A 71 -10.26 -7.92 15.68
CA PHE A 71 -9.30 -7.59 16.73
C PHE A 71 -9.64 -6.22 17.32
N SER A 72 -9.18 -5.98 18.54
CA SER A 72 -9.32 -4.68 19.20
C SER A 72 -8.09 -3.82 18.95
N VAL A 73 -8.29 -2.51 18.84
CA VAL A 73 -7.23 -1.50 18.73
C VAL A 73 -7.38 -0.50 19.87
N LEU A 74 -6.35 0.30 20.16
CA LEU A 74 -6.47 1.39 21.12
C LEU A 74 -7.46 2.43 20.59
N GLN A 75 -8.17 3.11 21.49
CA GLN A 75 -9.09 4.19 21.12
C GLN A 75 -8.39 5.27 20.28
N ALA A 76 -7.18 5.67 20.69
CA ALA A 76 -6.39 6.66 19.97
C ALA A 76 -6.05 6.21 18.53
N ASP A 77 -5.76 4.93 18.33
CA ASP A 77 -5.49 4.37 17.00
C ASP A 77 -6.76 4.37 16.15
N TYR A 78 -7.90 4.00 16.74
CA TYR A 78 -9.19 4.06 16.07
C TYR A 78 -9.53 5.48 15.62
N ASP A 79 -9.35 6.47 16.49
CA ASP A 79 -9.62 7.88 16.18
C ASP A 79 -8.71 8.39 15.06
N ASN A 80 -7.44 7.97 15.04
CA ASN A 80 -6.50 8.29 13.96
C ASN A 80 -6.91 7.61 12.64
N LEU A 81 -7.32 6.35 12.68
CA LEU A 81 -7.85 5.64 11.50
C LEU A 81 -9.10 6.32 10.95
N ALA A 82 -9.99 6.82 11.82
CA ALA A 82 -11.18 7.55 11.42
C ALA A 82 -10.83 8.87 10.69
N LYS A 83 -9.85 9.62 11.19
CA LYS A 83 -9.35 10.84 10.52
C LYS A 83 -8.78 10.54 9.13
N ILE A 84 -7.97 9.47 9.01
CA ILE A 84 -7.39 9.06 7.73
C ILE A 84 -8.50 8.69 6.75
N ALA A 85 -9.44 7.85 7.18
CA ALA A 85 -10.58 7.43 6.36
C ALA A 85 -11.39 8.63 5.87
N GLN A 86 -11.68 9.59 6.75
CA GLN A 86 -12.40 10.82 6.39
C GLN A 86 -11.62 11.67 5.39
N SER A 87 -10.31 11.89 5.62
CA SER A 87 -9.47 12.69 4.73
C SER A 87 -9.29 12.07 3.33
N THR A 88 -9.52 10.77 3.20
CA THR A 88 -9.32 10.00 1.96
C THR A 88 -10.64 9.57 1.30
N ASP A 89 -11.77 10.12 1.77
CA ASP A 89 -13.12 9.75 1.33
C ASP A 89 -13.34 8.22 1.31
N SER A 90 -12.84 7.56 2.35
CA SER A 90 -12.80 6.10 2.44
C SER A 90 -13.37 5.61 3.76
N SER A 91 -13.52 4.29 3.91
CA SER A 91 -13.82 3.68 5.20
C SER A 91 -12.55 3.17 5.86
N ILE A 92 -12.54 3.10 7.20
CA ILE A 92 -11.44 2.47 7.95
C ILE A 92 -11.17 1.05 7.42
N GLN A 93 -12.23 0.30 7.10
CA GLN A 93 -12.11 -1.04 6.56
C GLN A 93 -11.43 -1.08 5.19
N HIS A 94 -11.77 -0.15 4.29
CA HIS A 94 -11.12 -0.06 2.97
C HIS A 94 -9.65 0.32 3.11
N TYR A 95 -9.35 1.34 3.92
CA TYR A 95 -7.97 1.73 4.21
C TYR A 95 -7.13 0.57 4.76
N LEU A 96 -7.63 -0.14 5.77
CA LEU A 96 -6.95 -1.31 6.33
C LEU A 96 -6.80 -2.44 5.32
N ARG A 97 -7.80 -2.66 4.45
CA ARG A 97 -7.70 -3.64 3.36
C ARG A 97 -6.57 -3.28 2.41
N CYS A 98 -6.49 -2.03 1.96
CA CYS A 98 -5.43 -1.57 1.06
C CYS A 98 -4.06 -1.67 1.72
N LEU A 99 -3.94 -1.33 3.01
CA LEU A 99 -2.70 -1.48 3.78
C LEU A 99 -2.25 -2.95 3.87
N VAL A 100 -3.16 -3.86 4.20
CA VAL A 100 -2.88 -5.29 4.27
C VAL A 100 -2.49 -5.84 2.89
N ARG A 101 -3.22 -5.47 1.83
CA ARG A 101 -2.94 -5.94 0.46
C ARG A 101 -1.62 -5.39 -0.09
N SER A 102 -1.29 -4.14 0.22
CA SER A 102 0.04 -3.55 -0.03
C SER A 102 1.13 -4.37 0.65
N ASN A 103 0.93 -4.74 1.91
CA ASN A 103 1.88 -5.56 2.65
C ASN A 103 1.94 -7.05 2.19
N LEU A 104 0.89 -7.60 1.60
CA LEU A 104 0.88 -8.99 1.13
C LEU A 104 1.38 -9.14 -0.30
N TYR A 105 1.01 -8.22 -1.18
CA TYR A 105 1.17 -8.36 -2.64
C TYR A 105 2.11 -7.31 -3.26
N GLY A 106 2.55 -6.30 -2.49
CA GLY A 106 3.37 -5.20 -3.00
C GLY A 106 2.63 -4.33 -4.02
N LYS A 107 1.30 -4.28 -3.94
CA LYS A 107 0.44 -3.45 -4.79
C LYS A 107 -0.28 -2.40 -3.96
N TYR A 108 -0.23 -1.17 -4.45
CA TYR A 108 -0.93 -0.05 -3.86
C TYR A 108 -2.30 0.10 -4.51
N GLU A 109 -3.35 0.00 -3.69
CA GLU A 109 -4.72 0.23 -4.13
C GLU A 109 -5.10 1.70 -3.89
N LEU A 110 -5.97 2.22 -4.76
CA LEU A 110 -6.50 3.58 -4.67
C LEU A 110 -7.52 3.69 -3.52
N LEU A 111 -7.48 4.81 -2.81
CA LEU A 111 -8.50 5.19 -1.84
C LEU A 111 -9.69 5.89 -2.52
N GLY A 112 -10.72 6.25 -1.74
CA GLY A 112 -11.99 6.72 -2.29
C GLY A 112 -11.87 7.94 -3.17
N PHE A 113 -11.19 8.99 -2.71
CA PHE A 113 -10.99 10.20 -3.50
C PHE A 113 -10.16 9.95 -4.78
N GLU A 114 -9.18 9.05 -4.73
CA GLU A 114 -8.35 8.68 -5.88
C GLU A 114 -9.16 7.90 -6.92
N MET A 115 -9.98 6.96 -6.47
CA MET A 115 -10.91 6.22 -7.34
C MET A 115 -11.90 7.16 -8.02
N GLU A 116 -12.48 8.12 -7.28
CA GLU A 116 -13.42 9.08 -7.86
C GLU A 116 -12.72 10.03 -8.84
N ASN A 117 -11.51 10.50 -8.51
CA ASN A 117 -10.72 11.31 -9.44
C ASN A 117 -10.38 10.55 -10.71
N LEU A 118 -9.98 9.28 -10.61
CA LEU A 118 -9.71 8.43 -11.77
C LEU A 118 -10.98 8.19 -12.60
N ARG A 119 -12.12 7.95 -11.95
CA ARG A 119 -13.42 7.78 -12.60
C ARG A 119 -13.81 9.02 -13.41
N ARG A 120 -13.65 10.22 -12.82
CA ARG A 120 -13.88 11.50 -13.52
C ARG A 120 -12.95 11.65 -14.73
N SER A 121 -11.67 11.38 -14.54
CA SER A 121 -10.66 11.41 -15.61
C SER A 121 -11.06 10.49 -16.77
N ASN A 122 -11.43 9.24 -16.49
CA ASN A 122 -11.83 8.27 -17.50
C ASN A 122 -13.10 8.67 -18.24
N TYR A 123 -14.05 9.30 -17.55
CA TYR A 123 -15.26 9.83 -18.17
C TYR A 123 -14.97 10.97 -19.15
N GLU A 124 -14.05 11.87 -18.82
CA GLU A 124 -13.59 12.94 -19.71
C GLU A 124 -12.93 12.36 -20.97
N LEU A 125 -12.08 11.35 -20.81
CA LEU A 125 -11.43 10.66 -21.93
C LEU A 125 -12.43 9.90 -22.82
N TYR A 126 -13.46 9.28 -22.24
CA TYR A 126 -14.55 8.67 -23.01
C TYR A 126 -15.27 9.70 -23.89
N ARG A 127 -15.59 10.89 -23.33
CA ARG A 127 -16.24 11.96 -24.09
C ARG A 127 -15.37 12.47 -25.24
N LEU A 128 -14.05 12.59 -25.03
CA LEU A 128 -13.10 12.86 -26.09
C LEU A 128 -13.17 11.82 -27.20
N GLY A 129 -13.16 10.53 -26.85
CA GLY A 129 -13.28 9.44 -27.81
C GLY A 129 -14.58 9.49 -28.64
N VAL A 130 -15.71 9.85 -28.01
CA VAL A 130 -16.98 10.06 -28.71
C VAL A 130 -16.87 11.20 -29.71
N ASN A 131 -16.28 12.34 -29.34
CA ASN A 131 -16.09 13.48 -30.23
C ASN A 131 -15.16 13.13 -31.41
N ILE A 132 -14.04 12.42 -31.15
CA ILE A 132 -13.13 11.93 -32.21
C ILE A 132 -13.90 11.07 -33.21
N ASN A 133 -14.70 10.12 -32.72
CA ASN A 133 -15.45 9.20 -33.56
C ASN A 133 -16.50 9.93 -34.42
N GLN A 134 -17.10 11.01 -33.90
CA GLN A 134 -18.04 11.85 -34.66
C GLN A 134 -17.32 12.60 -35.79
N ILE A 135 -16.15 13.18 -35.54
CA ILE A 135 -15.33 13.85 -36.57
C ILE A 135 -14.93 12.84 -37.65
N ALA A 136 -14.44 11.67 -37.25
CA ALA A 136 -14.04 10.61 -38.18
C ALA A 136 -15.20 10.16 -39.07
N LYS A 137 -16.40 9.96 -38.49
CA LYS A 137 -17.60 9.63 -39.27
C LYS A 137 -17.97 10.73 -40.26
N ALA A 138 -17.97 11.98 -39.82
CA ALA A 138 -18.32 13.11 -40.68
C ALA A 138 -17.35 13.28 -41.87
N LEU A 139 -16.05 13.13 -41.63
CA LEU A 139 -15.02 13.10 -42.68
C LEU A 139 -15.21 11.91 -43.63
N ASN A 140 -15.47 10.70 -43.10
CA ASN A 140 -15.67 9.50 -43.91
C ASN A 140 -16.94 9.56 -44.77
N THR A 141 -17.94 10.37 -44.39
CA THR A 141 -19.15 10.60 -45.18
C THR A 141 -19.01 11.69 -46.24
N GLY A 142 -17.79 12.17 -46.50
CA GLY A 142 -17.51 13.15 -47.56
C GLY A 142 -18.04 14.56 -47.29
N HIS A 143 -18.37 14.88 -46.03
CA HIS A 143 -18.61 16.27 -45.64
C HIS A 143 -17.27 16.99 -45.57
N ASP A 144 -17.18 18.17 -46.18
CA ASP A 144 -16.07 19.11 -45.94
C ASP A 144 -16.21 19.64 -44.51
N VAL A 145 -15.79 18.81 -43.55
CA VAL A 145 -15.68 19.23 -42.17
C VAL A 145 -14.46 20.12 -42.12
N GLU A 146 -14.67 21.42 -42.07
CA GLU A 146 -13.63 22.36 -41.71
C GLU A 146 -13.30 22.09 -40.22
N VAL A 147 -12.46 21.08 -39.97
CA VAL A 147 -11.95 20.75 -38.64
C VAL A 147 -11.11 21.93 -38.23
N LYS A 148 -11.72 22.88 -37.52
CA LYS A 148 -11.04 24.04 -36.99
C LYS A 148 -9.86 23.53 -36.19
N ARG A 149 -8.64 24.00 -36.52
CA ARG A 149 -7.41 23.70 -35.79
C ARG A 149 -7.60 23.83 -34.27
N GLN A 150 -8.41 24.81 -33.88
CA GLN A 150 -8.85 25.07 -32.52
C GLN A 150 -9.51 23.87 -31.81
N LEU A 151 -10.30 23.06 -32.52
CA LEU A 151 -10.90 21.83 -31.97
C LEU A 151 -9.85 20.76 -31.71
N LEU A 152 -8.87 20.60 -32.62
CA LEU A 152 -7.76 19.67 -32.43
C LEU A 152 -6.86 20.11 -31.26
N ASP A 153 -6.58 21.41 -31.15
CA ASP A 153 -5.82 22.00 -30.06
C ASP A 153 -6.55 21.80 -28.71
N ASP A 154 -7.86 22.04 -28.65
CA ASP A 154 -8.68 21.81 -27.45
C ASP A 154 -8.69 20.34 -27.03
N MET A 155 -8.74 19.42 -27.99
CA MET A 155 -8.71 17.98 -27.71
C MET A 155 -7.34 17.53 -27.21
N HIS A 156 -6.26 18.04 -27.82
CA HIS A 156 -4.91 17.77 -27.37
C HIS A 156 -4.70 18.24 -25.92
N LYS A 157 -5.16 19.46 -25.62
CA LYS A 157 -5.12 20.02 -24.27
C LYS A 157 -5.88 19.16 -23.25
N GLN A 158 -7.09 18.68 -23.58
CA GLN A 158 -7.84 17.79 -22.69
C GLN A 158 -7.15 16.44 -22.46
N ILE A 159 -6.42 15.91 -23.45
CA ILE A 159 -5.61 14.70 -23.29
C ILE A 159 -4.41 14.95 -22.36
N GLU A 160 -3.72 16.08 -22.51
CA GLU A 160 -2.61 16.49 -21.64
C GLU A 160 -3.08 16.70 -20.19
N GLU A 161 -4.21 17.37 -19.99
CA GLU A 161 -4.83 17.56 -18.67
C GLU A 161 -5.19 16.22 -18.03
N HIS A 162 -5.77 15.29 -18.80
CA HIS A 162 -6.10 13.95 -18.34
C HIS A 162 -4.84 13.15 -17.93
N THR A 163 -3.83 13.10 -18.79
CA THR A 163 -2.58 12.36 -18.52
C THR A 163 -1.86 12.90 -17.30
N SER A 164 -1.80 14.22 -17.15
CA SER A 164 -1.23 14.88 -15.96
C SER A 164 -2.00 14.52 -14.68
N ARG A 165 -3.34 14.47 -14.74
CA ARG A 165 -4.18 14.10 -13.59
C ARG A 165 -3.99 12.64 -13.19
N VAL A 166 -3.90 11.73 -14.16
CA VAL A 166 -3.63 10.30 -13.90
C VAL A 166 -2.23 10.11 -13.32
N GLU A 167 -1.22 10.78 -13.86
CA GLU A 167 0.16 10.73 -13.35
C GLU A 167 0.22 11.18 -11.87
N LYS A 168 -0.49 12.26 -11.53
CA LYS A 168 -0.59 12.73 -10.15
C LYS A 168 -1.23 11.68 -9.23
N ILE A 169 -2.35 11.07 -9.65
CA ILE A 169 -3.01 10.00 -8.86
C ILE A 169 -2.06 8.83 -8.62
N LEU A 170 -1.29 8.42 -9.64
CA LEU A 170 -0.32 7.33 -9.52
C LEU A 170 0.84 7.68 -8.57
N LYS A 171 1.35 8.92 -8.62
CA LYS A 171 2.39 9.42 -7.71
C LYS A 171 1.90 9.49 -6.26
N ASP A 172 0.75 10.13 -6.03
CA ASP A 172 0.15 10.27 -4.69
C ASP A 172 -0.14 8.88 -4.08
N ASN A 173 -0.50 7.89 -4.92
CA ASN A 173 -0.71 6.52 -4.47
C ASN A 173 0.60 5.82 -4.08
N LEU A 174 1.68 6.04 -4.84
CA LEU A 174 2.99 5.45 -4.58
C LEU A 174 3.67 6.03 -3.34
N GLU A 175 3.56 7.35 -3.11
CA GLU A 175 4.20 8.04 -1.97
C GLU A 175 3.55 7.70 -0.61
N ARG A 176 2.31 7.19 -0.63
CA ARG A 176 1.55 6.88 0.59
C ARG A 176 2.10 5.65 1.35
N TYR A 177 2.82 4.76 0.67
CA TYR A 177 3.18 3.44 1.19
C TYR A 177 4.68 3.17 1.08
#